data_AF-A0A373VUA2-F1
#
_entry.id   AF-A0A373VUA2-F1
#
_cell.length_a   1.000
_cell.length_b   1.000
_cell.length_c   1.000
_cell.angle_alpha   90.00
_cell.angle_beta   90.00
_cell.angle_gamma   90.00
#
_symmetry.space_group_name_H-M   'P 1'
#
loop_
_entity.id
_entity.type
_entity.pdbx_description
1 polymer ?
#
loop_
_entity_poly.entity_id
_entity_poly.type
_entity_poly.pdbx_seq_one_letter_code
_entity_poly.pdbx_strand_id
1 'polypeptide(L)'
;MKKIKNNKKLVIGLLIFFFIVVPILSSLFSEDSDTSSKTASESTTQVKKEKATKSDNTKVASGSYDIDNVNIIFSDSVRNDVTGNWRLAKTSDSVDINDYVIDYYKKMFSSDDEIHAIIDFSLKTTTKVSVITEDSLSVTTFEYVKGEEHDANALFSGMVLSDEIVNISTGEVEEIQ
;
A
#
# COMPACT_ATOMS: atom_id res chain seq x y z
N MET A 1 -31.77 -6.85 -40.28
CA MET A 1 -32.40 -6.40 -39.02
C MET A 1 -32.68 -7.60 -38.12
N LYS A 2 -32.13 -7.63 -36.89
CA LYS A 2 -32.68 -8.42 -35.78
C LYS A 2 -32.16 -7.83 -34.47
N LYS A 3 -33.05 -7.25 -33.65
CA LYS A 3 -32.70 -6.75 -32.31
C LYS A 3 -32.60 -7.94 -31.36
N ILE A 4 -31.57 -7.99 -30.52
CA ILE A 4 -31.63 -8.68 -29.23
C ILE A 4 -31.11 -7.71 -28.18
N LYS A 5 -31.99 -7.35 -27.25
CA LYS A 5 -31.74 -6.52 -26.07
C LYS A 5 -32.09 -7.39 -24.88
N ASN A 6 -31.20 -7.59 -23.92
CA ASN A 6 -31.53 -8.24 -22.66
C ASN A 6 -30.63 -7.70 -21.55
N ASN A 7 -31.27 -7.28 -20.46
CA ASN A 7 -30.66 -6.56 -19.34
C ASN A 7 -31.45 -6.89 -18.07
N LYS A 8 -30.87 -7.62 -17.12
CA LYS A 8 -31.47 -7.87 -15.80
C LYS A 8 -30.37 -7.89 -14.74
N LYS A 9 -30.46 -6.99 -13.75
CA LYS A 9 -29.61 -6.97 -12.56
C LYS A 9 -30.03 -8.12 -11.63
N LEU A 10 -29.07 -8.74 -10.94
CA LEU A 10 -29.33 -9.70 -9.87
C LEU A 10 -29.05 -9.01 -8.53
N VAL A 11 -30.06 -8.94 -7.67
CA VAL A 11 -29.92 -8.50 -6.26
C VAL A 11 -30.04 -9.76 -5.41
N ILE A 12 -29.01 -10.08 -4.61
CA ILE A 12 -29.01 -11.23 -3.71
C ILE A 12 -29.26 -10.73 -2.30
N GLY A 13 -30.31 -11.25 -1.66
CA GLY A 13 -30.80 -10.81 -0.36
C GLY A 13 -30.19 -11.55 0.82
N LEU A 14 -30.20 -10.85 1.96
CA LEU A 14 -29.78 -11.29 3.29
C LEU A 14 -30.54 -12.56 3.77
N LEU A 15 -29.84 -13.51 4.41
CA LEU A 15 -30.46 -14.58 5.21
C LEU A 15 -29.81 -14.68 6.59
N ILE A 16 -30.62 -14.43 7.62
CA ILE A 16 -30.28 -14.50 9.04
C ILE A 16 -30.67 -15.89 9.55
N PHE A 17 -29.78 -16.56 10.30
CA PHE A 17 -30.14 -17.77 11.06
C PHE A 17 -30.10 -17.50 12.57
N PHE A 18 -31.21 -17.83 13.24
CA PHE A 18 -31.43 -17.61 14.66
C PHE A 18 -30.85 -18.75 15.52
N PHE A 19 -30.18 -18.36 16.61
CA PHE A 19 -30.18 -18.96 17.96
C PHE A 19 -30.41 -20.47 18.13
N ILE A 20 -29.44 -21.13 18.77
CA ILE A 20 -29.71 -22.16 19.78
C ILE A 20 -28.99 -21.75 21.08
N VAL A 21 -29.68 -21.87 22.21
CA VAL A 21 -29.28 -21.42 23.56
C VAL A 21 -29.30 -22.63 24.51
N VAL A 22 -28.73 -22.47 25.72
CA VAL A 22 -28.94 -23.30 26.94
C VAL A 22 -27.95 -24.48 27.12
N PRO A 23 -27.39 -24.78 28.33
CA PRO A 23 -27.27 -23.98 29.57
C PRO A 23 -25.86 -23.87 30.19
N ILE A 24 -25.76 -22.81 31.01
CA ILE A 24 -24.90 -22.55 32.18
C ILE A 24 -24.42 -23.80 32.97
N LEU A 25 -23.13 -23.81 33.34
CA LEU A 25 -22.67 -24.38 34.62
C LEU A 25 -22.06 -23.24 35.46
N SER A 26 -22.58 -23.04 36.66
CA SER A 26 -22.34 -21.85 37.49
C SER A 26 -21.22 -22.05 38.52
N SER A 27 -20.42 -21.01 38.74
CA SER A 27 -19.66 -20.81 39.98
C SER A 27 -19.44 -19.33 40.26
N LEU A 28 -19.90 -18.91 41.44
CA LEU A 28 -19.66 -17.66 42.18
C LEU A 28 -19.82 -16.30 41.48
N PHE A 29 -20.84 -15.57 41.96
CA PHE A 29 -21.07 -14.15 41.77
C PHE A 29 -20.14 -13.28 42.65
N SER A 30 -19.79 -12.10 42.16
CA SER A 30 -19.52 -10.89 42.97
C SER A 30 -19.78 -9.66 42.09
N GLU A 31 -20.87 -8.94 42.36
CA GLU A 31 -21.12 -7.54 41.96
C GLU A 31 -20.19 -6.62 42.80
N ASP A 32 -19.74 -5.43 42.43
CA ASP A 32 -20.04 -4.46 41.35
C ASP A 32 -18.74 -3.63 41.06
N SER A 33 -18.53 -2.75 40.06
CA SER A 33 -19.40 -2.10 39.06
C SER A 33 -18.69 -1.80 37.72
N ASP A 34 -19.48 -1.50 36.69
CA ASP A 34 -19.24 -0.67 35.49
C ASP A 34 -17.93 -0.68 34.66
N THR A 35 -18.07 -1.31 33.48
CA THR A 35 -17.79 -0.72 32.14
C THR A 35 -16.33 -0.66 31.60
N SER A 36 -15.97 -1.75 30.90
CA SER A 36 -15.38 -1.82 29.54
C SER A 36 -14.00 -1.20 29.23
N SER A 37 -13.05 -1.88 28.57
CA SER A 37 -12.80 -3.32 28.32
C SER A 37 -11.33 -3.46 27.85
N LYS A 38 -10.69 -4.62 28.08
CA LYS A 38 -9.29 -4.89 27.68
C LYS A 38 -9.19 -6.04 26.67
N THR A 39 -8.47 -5.78 25.58
CA THR A 39 -7.49 -6.68 24.92
C THR A 39 -7.88 -8.12 24.54
N ALA A 40 -8.01 -8.35 23.23
CA ALA A 40 -7.49 -9.50 22.48
C ALA A 40 -7.22 -8.98 21.05
N SER A 41 -6.01 -8.92 20.50
CA SER A 41 -5.02 -9.98 20.26
C SER A 41 -5.57 -11.09 19.36
N GLU A 42 -5.69 -10.76 18.07
CA GLU A 42 -5.95 -11.73 17.01
C GLU A 42 -4.62 -12.00 16.29
N SER A 43 -3.93 -13.08 16.69
CA SER A 43 -2.72 -13.55 16.01
C SER A 43 -3.09 -14.26 14.72
N THR A 44 -3.16 -13.50 13.62
CA THR A 44 -3.19 -14.09 12.28
C THR A 44 -1.82 -14.66 11.95
N THR A 45 -1.67 -15.98 12.09
CA THR A 45 -0.49 -16.73 11.67
C THR A 45 -0.32 -16.64 10.16
N GLN A 46 0.40 -15.62 9.67
CA GLN A 46 0.86 -15.60 8.30
C GLN A 46 2.00 -16.61 8.15
N VAL A 47 1.77 -17.62 7.30
CA VAL A 47 2.79 -18.60 6.95
C VAL A 47 3.89 -17.88 6.16
N LYS A 48 5.04 -17.65 6.80
CA LYS A 48 6.24 -17.12 6.15
C LYS A 48 6.74 -18.13 5.12
N LYS A 49 6.23 -18.03 3.89
CA LYS A 49 6.89 -18.60 2.72
C LYS A 49 8.18 -17.80 2.53
N GLU A 50 9.34 -18.45 2.63
CA GLU A 50 10.61 -17.82 2.29
C GLU A 50 10.60 -17.48 0.80
N LYS A 51 10.33 -16.20 0.50
CA LYS A 51 10.41 -15.60 -0.83
C LYS A 51 11.87 -15.37 -1.17
N ALA A 52 12.25 -15.55 -2.42
CA ALA A 52 13.58 -15.18 -2.90
C ALA A 52 13.63 -13.66 -3.14
N THR A 53 13.85 -12.88 -2.07
CA THR A 53 14.08 -11.43 -2.16
C THR A 53 15.21 -11.11 -3.14
N LYS A 54 15.05 -10.05 -3.95
CA LYS A 54 16.10 -9.54 -4.84
C LYS A 54 17.23 -8.88 -4.01
N SER A 55 18.09 -9.70 -3.43
CA SER A 55 19.24 -9.32 -2.60
C SER A 55 20.43 -8.84 -3.46
N ASP A 56 20.24 -7.80 -4.26
CA ASP A 56 21.37 -7.05 -4.83
C ASP A 56 21.87 -6.06 -3.79
N ASN A 57 22.86 -6.48 -2.98
CA ASN A 57 23.28 -5.82 -1.74
C ASN A 57 23.92 -4.42 -1.90
N THR A 58 23.87 -3.83 -3.10
CA THR A 58 24.31 -2.46 -3.38
C THR A 58 23.19 -1.46 -3.08
N LYS A 59 23.16 -0.95 -1.84
CA LYS A 59 22.27 0.14 -1.41
C LYS A 59 22.37 1.34 -2.35
N VAL A 60 21.24 1.80 -2.87
CA VAL A 60 21.15 3.05 -3.64
C VAL A 60 21.36 4.24 -2.69
N ALA A 61 22.28 5.13 -3.04
CA ALA A 61 22.66 6.28 -2.22
C ALA A 61 21.73 7.48 -2.44
N SER A 62 21.63 8.37 -1.45
CA SER A 62 20.98 9.68 -1.62
C SER A 62 21.65 10.48 -2.75
N GLY A 63 20.87 11.08 -3.65
CA GLY A 63 21.41 11.78 -4.83
C GLY A 63 20.35 12.25 -5.83
N SER A 64 20.80 12.76 -6.98
CA SER A 64 19.93 13.06 -8.13
C SER A 64 20.09 11.98 -9.20
N TYR A 65 18.97 11.53 -9.75
CA TYR A 65 18.88 10.44 -10.71
C TYR A 65 17.90 10.81 -11.82
N ASP A 66 18.29 10.58 -13.08
CA ASP A 66 17.34 10.62 -14.20
C ASP A 66 16.80 9.20 -14.45
N ILE A 67 15.48 9.05 -14.49
CA ILE A 67 14.74 7.80 -14.73
C ILE A 67 13.65 8.12 -15.74
N ASP A 68 13.72 7.50 -16.93
CA ASP A 68 12.82 7.75 -18.06
C ASP A 68 12.43 9.23 -18.24
N ASN A 69 13.44 10.08 -18.42
CA ASN A 69 13.32 11.54 -18.54
C ASN A 69 12.74 12.30 -17.32
N VAL A 70 12.39 11.63 -16.22
CA VAL A 70 12.07 12.24 -14.91
C VAL A 70 13.34 12.47 -14.09
N ASN A 71 13.58 13.70 -13.64
CA ASN A 71 14.61 14.02 -12.66
C ASN A 71 14.10 13.77 -11.24
N ILE A 72 14.80 12.91 -10.52
CA ILE A 72 14.42 12.47 -9.18
C ILE A 72 15.51 12.84 -8.18
N ILE A 73 15.13 13.56 -7.13
CA ILE A 73 15.94 13.78 -5.93
C ILE A 73 15.60 12.67 -4.92
N PHE A 74 16.47 11.68 -4.83
CA PHE A 74 16.32 10.50 -3.98
C PHE A 74 17.00 10.68 -2.61
N SER A 75 16.32 10.22 -1.57
CA SER A 75 16.81 10.12 -0.20
C SER A 75 16.69 8.67 0.27
N ASP A 76 17.83 8.11 0.65
CA ASP A 76 18.02 6.70 1.00
C ASP A 76 17.64 6.35 2.45
N SER A 77 16.88 7.24 3.09
CA SER A 77 16.28 7.17 4.42
C SER A 77 15.17 8.23 4.55
N VAL A 78 14.23 8.02 5.48
CA VAL A 78 13.18 8.99 5.83
C VAL A 78 13.26 9.29 7.33
N ARG A 79 13.07 10.57 7.71
CA ARG A 79 13.10 10.96 9.13
C ARG A 79 11.95 10.28 9.88
N ASN A 80 12.25 9.76 11.06
CA ASN A 80 11.33 9.04 11.94
C ASN A 80 10.77 7.72 11.36
N ASP A 81 11.37 7.17 10.29
CA ASP A 81 11.19 5.76 9.94
C ASP A 81 11.87 4.87 11.00
N VAL A 82 11.06 4.07 11.71
CA VAL A 82 11.52 3.12 12.74
C VAL A 82 11.86 1.74 12.18
N THR A 83 11.57 1.49 10.90
CA THR A 83 11.81 0.21 10.21
C THR A 83 13.17 0.17 9.51
N GLY A 84 13.63 1.31 8.99
CA GLY A 84 14.82 1.43 8.14
C GLY A 84 14.58 1.12 6.66
N ASN A 85 13.34 0.78 6.29
CA ASN A 85 12.97 0.34 4.94
C ASN A 85 12.41 1.47 4.06
N TRP A 86 12.20 2.67 4.60
CA TRP A 86 11.55 3.74 3.84
C TRP A 86 12.55 4.54 3.02
N ARG A 87 12.15 4.88 1.80
CA ARG A 87 12.89 5.71 0.84
C ARG A 87 11.99 6.83 0.34
N LEU A 88 12.59 7.96 0.00
CA LEU A 88 11.86 9.15 -0.47
C LEU A 88 12.45 9.62 -1.80
N ALA A 89 11.60 9.76 -2.81
CA ALA A 89 11.89 10.39 -4.09
C ALA A 89 11.04 11.65 -4.24
N LYS A 90 11.60 12.67 -4.88
CA LYS A 90 10.92 13.93 -5.17
C LYS A 90 11.21 14.36 -6.61
N THR A 91 10.19 14.80 -7.31
CA THR A 91 10.24 15.38 -8.66
C THR A 91 9.24 16.53 -8.79
N SER A 92 9.29 17.22 -9.92
CA SER A 92 8.34 18.27 -10.33
C SER A 92 8.01 18.17 -11.82
N ASP A 93 8.34 17.06 -12.49
CA ASP A 93 8.31 16.97 -13.95
C ASP A 93 6.91 16.69 -14.54
N SER A 94 5.90 16.42 -13.69
CA SER A 94 4.50 16.23 -14.08
C SER A 94 4.24 14.99 -14.95
N VAL A 95 5.01 13.92 -14.74
CA VAL A 95 4.90 12.66 -15.47
C VAL A 95 4.04 11.68 -14.68
N ASP A 96 3.16 10.93 -15.36
CA ASP A 96 2.34 9.91 -14.72
C ASP A 96 3.23 8.81 -14.12
N ILE A 97 2.91 8.35 -12.91
CA ILE A 97 3.74 7.34 -12.24
C ILE A 97 3.80 6.03 -13.04
N ASN A 98 2.74 5.67 -13.77
CA ASN A 98 2.71 4.44 -14.55
C ASN A 98 3.67 4.44 -15.74
N ASP A 99 4.05 5.62 -16.26
CA ASP A 99 5.01 5.71 -17.36
C ASP A 99 6.41 5.24 -16.91
N TYR A 100 6.80 5.47 -15.64
CA TYR A 100 8.18 5.24 -15.17
C TYR A 100 8.35 4.36 -13.91
N VAL A 101 7.28 3.92 -13.23
CA VAL A 101 7.35 3.19 -11.95
C VAL A 101 8.16 1.88 -12.02
N ILE A 102 8.13 1.19 -13.16
CA ILE A 102 8.86 -0.07 -13.36
C ILE A 102 10.36 0.18 -13.46
N ASP A 103 10.80 1.22 -14.16
CA ASP A 103 12.22 1.56 -14.28
C ASP A 103 12.74 2.27 -13.02
N TYR A 104 11.87 3.00 -12.31
CA TYR A 104 12.12 3.43 -10.94
C TYR A 104 12.36 2.23 -10.01
N TYR A 105 11.49 1.22 -10.01
CA TYR A 105 11.67 0.00 -9.22
C TYR A 105 13.01 -0.68 -9.53
N LYS A 106 13.30 -0.94 -10.81
CA LYS A 106 14.53 -1.61 -11.25
C LYS A 106 15.81 -0.91 -10.80
N LYS A 107 15.79 0.43 -10.71
CA LYS A 107 16.98 1.27 -10.45
C LYS A 107 17.12 1.71 -8.98
N MET A 108 16.01 1.88 -8.27
CA MET A 108 15.99 2.53 -6.94
C MET A 108 15.78 1.57 -5.78
N PHE A 109 15.16 0.40 -6.00
CA PHE A 109 14.98 -0.61 -4.95
C PHE A 109 16.26 -1.46 -4.79
N SER A 110 16.73 -1.51 -3.55
CA SER A 110 17.82 -2.36 -3.05
C SER A 110 17.30 -3.64 -2.38
N SER A 111 16.01 -3.70 -2.03
CA SER A 111 15.32 -4.89 -1.49
C SER A 111 13.81 -4.81 -1.72
N ASP A 112 13.15 -5.95 -1.91
CA ASP A 112 11.68 -6.06 -1.98
C ASP A 112 10.96 -5.50 -0.71
N ASP A 113 11.64 -5.50 0.43
CA ASP A 113 11.08 -5.03 1.72
C ASP A 113 11.01 -3.49 1.84
N GLU A 114 11.50 -2.74 0.84
CA GLU A 114 11.53 -1.28 0.83
C GLU A 114 10.16 -0.66 0.48
N ILE A 115 9.87 0.48 1.11
CA ILE A 115 8.68 1.29 0.83
C ILE A 115 9.14 2.64 0.29
N HIS A 116 8.77 2.96 -0.94
CA HIS A 116 9.17 4.20 -1.60
C HIS A 116 7.99 5.18 -1.62
N ALA A 117 8.18 6.37 -1.03
CA ALA A 117 7.33 7.52 -1.28
C ALA A 117 7.90 8.31 -2.46
N ILE A 118 7.09 8.58 -3.49
CA ILE A 118 7.47 9.37 -4.66
C ILE A 118 6.55 10.59 -4.70
N ILE A 119 7.12 11.79 -4.58
CA ILE A 119 6.34 13.03 -4.52
C ILE A 119 6.56 13.82 -5.80
N ASP A 120 5.48 14.09 -6.52
CA ASP A 120 5.47 15.06 -7.62
C ASP A 120 4.81 16.36 -7.14
N PHE A 121 5.61 17.41 -6.97
CA PHE A 121 5.12 18.71 -6.49
C PHE A 121 4.28 19.48 -7.51
N SER A 122 4.36 19.12 -8.80
CA SER A 122 3.60 19.75 -9.88
C SER A 122 2.23 19.12 -10.05
N LEU A 123 2.14 17.78 -10.00
CA LEU A 123 0.87 17.05 -9.91
C LEU A 123 0.20 17.21 -8.53
N LYS A 124 1.01 17.51 -7.49
CA LYS A 124 0.60 17.53 -6.08
C LYS A 124 0.11 16.17 -5.62
N THR A 125 0.92 15.15 -5.89
CA THR A 125 0.65 13.78 -5.49
C THR A 125 1.84 13.19 -4.73
N THR A 126 1.51 12.22 -3.88
CA THR A 126 2.47 11.36 -3.20
C THR A 126 2.09 9.92 -3.52
N THR A 127 2.92 9.19 -4.25
CA THR A 127 2.67 7.78 -4.58
C THR A 127 3.51 6.86 -3.70
N LYS A 128 2.85 5.88 -3.11
CA LYS A 128 3.46 4.76 -2.36
C LYS A 128 3.74 3.63 -3.34
N VAL A 129 4.99 3.19 -3.43
CA VAL A 129 5.40 2.02 -4.23
C VAL A 129 6.03 0.98 -3.31
N SER A 130 5.58 -0.27 -3.42
CA SER A 130 6.09 -1.41 -2.65
C SER A 130 5.90 -2.73 -3.40
N VAL A 131 6.78 -3.70 -3.20
CA VAL A 131 6.69 -5.02 -3.83
C VAL A 131 5.67 -5.91 -3.09
N ILE A 132 4.69 -6.47 -3.79
CA ILE A 132 3.67 -7.37 -3.20
C ILE A 132 3.82 -8.85 -3.60
N THR A 133 4.38 -9.13 -4.78
CA THR A 133 4.72 -10.49 -5.24
C THR A 133 6.12 -10.49 -5.87
N GLU A 134 6.58 -11.56 -6.51
CA GLU A 134 7.87 -11.54 -7.25
C GLU A 134 7.78 -10.67 -8.52
N ASP A 135 6.59 -10.56 -9.12
CA ASP A 135 6.33 -9.90 -10.41
C ASP A 135 5.36 -8.69 -10.31
N SER A 136 5.05 -8.20 -9.11
CA SER A 136 4.02 -7.16 -8.94
C SER A 136 4.37 -6.10 -7.89
N LEU A 137 4.16 -4.84 -8.27
CA LEU A 137 4.19 -3.67 -7.40
C LEU A 137 2.76 -3.29 -6.99
N SER A 138 2.56 -2.89 -5.73
CA SER A 138 1.43 -2.05 -5.35
C SER A 138 1.84 -0.60 -5.50
N VAL A 139 1.00 0.17 -6.20
CA VAL A 139 1.18 1.59 -6.51
C VAL A 139 -0.08 2.32 -6.06
N THR A 140 -0.02 2.99 -4.92
CA THR A 140 -1.16 3.76 -4.39
C THR A 140 -0.83 5.25 -4.44
N THR A 141 -1.60 6.04 -5.19
CA THR A 141 -1.38 7.48 -5.33
C THR A 141 -2.30 8.27 -4.40
N PHE A 142 -1.75 9.24 -3.68
CA PHE A 142 -2.45 10.10 -2.72
C PHE A 142 -2.35 11.57 -3.13
N GLU A 143 -3.31 12.40 -2.72
CA GLU A 143 -3.17 13.86 -2.72
C GLU A 143 -2.00 14.27 -1.80
N TYR A 144 -1.08 15.11 -2.29
CA TYR A 144 0.07 15.56 -1.51
C TYR A 144 -0.34 16.46 -0.34
N VAL A 145 0.08 16.08 0.87
CA VAL A 145 -0.09 16.86 2.09
C VAL A 145 1.18 17.65 2.37
N LYS A 146 1.07 18.99 2.37
CA LYS A 146 2.22 19.90 2.50
C LYS A 146 3.11 19.58 3.72
N GLY A 147 4.35 19.17 3.47
CA GLY A 147 5.35 18.87 4.50
C GLY A 147 5.38 17.41 4.94
N GLU A 148 4.59 16.52 4.34
CA GLU A 148 4.61 15.08 4.65
C GLU A 148 5.96 14.43 4.35
N GLU A 149 6.72 14.97 3.39
CA GLU A 149 8.04 14.48 2.99
C GLU A 149 9.10 14.62 4.08
N HIS A 150 8.77 15.31 5.17
CA HIS A 150 9.63 15.51 6.31
C HIS A 150 9.49 14.44 7.39
N ASP A 151 8.48 13.55 7.36
CA ASP A 151 8.24 12.58 8.43
C ASP A 151 7.57 11.29 7.93
N ALA A 152 8.14 10.13 8.24
CA ALA A 152 7.55 8.84 7.87
C ALA A 152 6.13 8.64 8.44
N ASN A 153 5.80 9.29 9.55
CA ASN A 153 4.47 9.23 10.16
C ASN A 153 3.46 10.21 9.54
N ALA A 154 3.90 11.10 8.64
CA ALA A 154 3.06 12.05 7.93
C ALA A 154 2.83 11.66 6.46
N LEU A 155 3.75 10.89 5.87
CA LEU A 155 3.62 10.34 4.52
C LEU A 155 2.32 9.55 4.32
N PHE A 156 1.71 9.70 3.15
CA PHE A 156 0.48 9.03 2.72
C PHE A 156 -0.76 9.41 3.56
N SER A 157 -0.75 10.59 4.17
CA SER A 157 -1.88 11.11 4.98
C SER A 157 -2.98 11.80 4.17
N GLY A 158 -2.79 11.97 2.86
CA GLY A 158 -3.76 12.56 1.94
C GLY A 158 -4.90 11.62 1.54
N MET A 159 -5.79 12.11 0.68
CA MET A 159 -6.86 11.30 0.08
C MET A 159 -6.26 10.35 -0.96
N VAL A 160 -6.67 9.08 -0.97
CA VAL A 160 -6.33 8.14 -2.06
C VAL A 160 -6.98 8.63 -3.36
N LEU A 161 -6.19 8.72 -4.42
CA LEU A 161 -6.59 9.13 -5.77
C LEU A 161 -6.65 7.94 -6.73
N SER A 162 -5.78 6.95 -6.55
CA SER A 162 -5.84 5.63 -7.21
C SER A 162 -5.14 4.56 -6.37
N ASP A 163 -5.56 3.31 -6.50
CA ASP A 163 -4.84 2.14 -5.97
C ASP A 163 -4.71 1.06 -7.05
N GLU A 164 -3.47 0.69 -7.37
CA GLU A 164 -3.14 -0.07 -8.58
C GLU A 164 -2.14 -1.20 -8.30
N ILE A 165 -2.23 -2.28 -9.09
CA ILE A 165 -1.22 -3.33 -9.18
C ILE A 165 -0.56 -3.26 -10.55
N VAL A 166 0.78 -3.11 -10.56
CA VAL A 166 1.57 -3.04 -11.79
C VAL A 166 2.41 -4.30 -11.93
N ASN A 167 2.26 -5.02 -13.04
CA ASN A 167 3.09 -6.17 -13.36
C ASN A 167 4.48 -5.72 -13.86
N ILE A 168 5.53 -6.12 -13.15
CA ILE A 168 6.93 -5.71 -13.39
C ILE A 168 7.45 -6.21 -14.75
N SER A 169 6.95 -7.36 -15.20
CA SER A 169 7.40 -8.06 -16.40
C SER A 169 6.62 -7.67 -17.67
N THR A 170 5.32 -7.40 -17.57
CA THR A 170 4.46 -7.06 -18.73
C THR A 170 4.14 -5.57 -18.85
N GLY A 171 4.21 -4.81 -17.77
CA GLY A 171 3.71 -3.42 -17.72
C GLY A 171 2.18 -3.31 -17.66
N GLU A 172 1.46 -4.41 -17.46
CA GLU A 172 0.00 -4.39 -17.27
C GLU A 172 -0.36 -3.78 -15.91
N VAL A 173 -1.35 -2.89 -15.91
CA VAL A 173 -1.87 -2.19 -14.73
C VAL A 173 -3.29 -2.69 -14.44
N GLU A 174 -3.55 -3.09 -13.20
CA GLU A 174 -4.86 -3.45 -12.67
C GLU A 174 -5.29 -2.41 -11.62
N GLU A 175 -6.34 -1.65 -11.94
CA GLU A 175 -6.96 -0.64 -11.06
C GLU A 175 -7.87 -1.32 -10.03
N ILE A 176 -7.64 -1.06 -8.75
CA ILE A 176 -8.41 -1.60 -7.62
C ILE A 176 -9.54 -0.64 -7.22
N GLN A 177 -9.26 0.67 -7.18
CA GLN A 177 -10.17 1.71 -6.71
C GLN A 177 -9.86 3.10 -7.32
#